data_AF-A0A9E2E839-F1
#
_entry.id   AF-A0A9E2E839-F1
#
_cell.length_a   1.000
_cell.length_b   1.000
_cell.length_c   1.000
_cell.angle_alpha   90.00
_cell.angle_beta   90.00
_cell.angle_gamma   90.00
#
_symmetry.space_group_name_H-M   'P 1'
#
loop_
_entity.id
_entity.type
_entity.pdbx_description
1 polymer ?
#
loop_
_entity_poly.entity_id
_entity_poly.type
_entity_poly.pdbx_seq_one_letter_code
_entity_poly.pdbx_strand_id
1 'polypeptide(L)'
;MAQGISIALYVLAFTESWLRIFPTHPEALVATLTFIAIFGIVYVSAQFASKTQFIILGIVGFSLFSIVLASFPIMGNTGLTETPVFWGGFRAANFWETFAVFFPAVTGIMVGISMSGSLRKPRKDIPIGTMSAIGLTLFVYLALAYWLSRIATPEELIKNTTLW
;
A
#
# COMPACT_ATOMS: atom_id res chain seq x y z
N MET A 1 4.81 -9.73 19.14
CA MET A 1 5.88 -8.73 18.92
C MET A 1 5.76 -8.11 17.52
N ALA A 2 5.99 -8.85 16.41
CA ALA A 2 5.96 -8.29 15.05
C ALA A 2 4.64 -7.58 14.66
N GLN A 3 3.48 -8.13 15.02
CA GLN A 3 2.18 -7.53 14.71
C GLN A 3 1.97 -6.15 15.35
N GLY A 4 2.53 -5.90 16.55
CA GLY A 4 2.44 -4.60 17.22
C GLY A 4 3.26 -3.53 16.51
N ILE A 5 4.43 -3.90 15.98
CA ILE A 5 5.28 -3.02 15.19
C ILE A 5 4.58 -2.66 13.88
N SER A 6 3.95 -3.62 13.21
CA SER A 6 3.17 -3.36 11.99
C SER A 6 2.03 -2.35 12.23
N ILE A 7 1.32 -2.46 13.35
CA ILE A 7 0.25 -1.50 13.70
C ILE A 7 0.84 -0.09 13.84
N ALA A 8 1.97 0.06 14.55
CA ALA A 8 2.64 1.35 14.70
C ALA A 8 3.06 1.93 13.34
N LEU A 9 3.65 1.12 12.46
CA LEU A 9 4.03 1.53 11.11
C LEU A 9 2.83 2.01 10.28
N TYR A 10 1.69 1.32 10.34
CA TYR A 10 0.48 1.73 9.61
C TYR A 10 -0.12 3.03 10.15
N VAL A 11 -0.12 3.22 11.48
CA VAL A 11 -0.59 4.47 12.10
C VAL A 11 0.31 5.65 11.72
N LEU A 12 1.62 5.44 11.72
CA LEU A 12 2.59 6.47 11.31
C LEU A 12 2.47 6.79 9.81
N ALA A 13 2.38 5.77 8.95
CA ALA A 13 2.19 5.98 7.51
C ALA A 13 0.88 6.73 7.20
N PHE A 14 -0.20 6.43 7.93
CA PHE A 14 -1.45 7.19 7.82
C PHE A 14 -1.28 8.63 8.29
N THR A 15 -0.59 8.84 9.41
CA THR A 15 -0.34 10.18 9.97
C THR A 15 0.46 11.03 8.98
N GLU A 16 1.51 10.47 8.37
CA GLU A 16 2.28 11.12 7.32
C GLU A 16 1.40 11.48 6.12
N SER A 17 0.58 10.53 5.65
CA SER A 17 -0.35 10.75 4.54
C SER A 17 -1.39 11.85 4.87
N TRP A 18 -1.86 11.90 6.11
CA TRP A 18 -2.79 12.93 6.59
C TRP A 18 -2.15 14.32 6.58
N LEU A 19 -0.93 14.44 7.10
CA LEU A 19 -0.22 15.71 7.17
C LEU A 19 0.15 16.28 5.79
N ARG A 20 0.29 15.43 4.77
CA ARG A 20 0.42 15.90 3.38
C ARG A 20 -0.81 16.67 2.89
N ILE A 21 -2.01 16.32 3.38
CA ILE A 21 -3.26 16.99 3.04
C ILE A 21 -3.55 18.15 4.02
N PHE A 22 -3.28 17.95 5.31
CA PHE A 22 -3.53 18.90 6.39
C PHE A 22 -2.24 19.21 7.18
N PRO A 23 -1.31 20.00 6.60
CA PRO A 23 0.03 20.21 7.18
C PRO A 23 0.02 21.02 8.47
N THR A 24 -1.08 21.71 8.79
CA THR A 24 -1.21 22.53 10.00
C THR A 24 -1.57 21.72 11.25
N HIS A 25 -1.93 20.45 11.10
CA HIS A 25 -2.34 19.61 12.23
C HIS A 25 -1.12 19.05 12.98
N PRO A 26 -1.16 18.95 14.32
CA PRO A 26 -0.06 18.38 15.09
C PRO A 26 0.04 16.86 14.90
N GLU A 27 1.22 16.38 14.50
CA GLU A 27 1.52 14.97 14.19
C GLU A 27 1.14 14.01 15.33
N ALA A 28 1.61 14.30 16.55
CA ALA A 28 1.39 13.44 17.72
C ALA A 28 -0.10 13.27 18.04
N LEU A 29 -0.91 14.31 17.82
CA LEU A 29 -2.35 14.27 18.06
C LEU A 29 -3.04 13.40 17.01
N VAL A 30 -2.70 13.56 15.73
CA VAL A 30 -3.24 12.73 14.64
C VAL A 30 -2.90 11.25 14.84
N ALA A 31 -1.65 10.93 15.20
CA ALA A 31 -1.23 9.56 15.45
C ALA A 31 -1.98 8.93 16.63
N THR A 32 -2.11 9.68 17.74
CA THR A 32 -2.80 9.21 18.95
C THR A 32 -4.29 9.01 18.69
N LEU A 33 -4.96 9.96 18.03
CA LEU A 33 -6.38 9.84 17.69
C LEU A 33 -6.63 8.68 16.73
N THR A 34 -5.79 8.50 15.71
CA THR A 34 -5.88 7.37 14.78
C THR A 34 -5.76 6.04 15.52
N PHE A 35 -4.78 5.91 16.43
CA PHE A 35 -4.62 4.70 17.22
C PHE A 35 -5.84 4.42 18.10
N ILE A 36 -6.36 5.42 18.82
CA ILE A 36 -7.56 5.29 19.67
C ILE A 36 -8.78 4.89 18.82
N ALA A 37 -8.96 5.50 17.64
CA ALA A 37 -10.06 5.19 16.74
C ALA A 37 -10.01 3.73 16.25
N ILE A 38 -8.85 3.28 15.76
CA ILE A 38 -8.65 1.89 15.31
C ILE A 38 -8.86 0.92 16.47
N PHE A 39 -8.29 1.22 17.65
CA PHE A 39 -8.47 0.41 18.84
C PHE A 39 -9.95 0.30 19.23
N GLY A 40 -10.70 1.41 19.20
CA GLY A 40 -12.13 1.43 19.47
C GLY A 40 -12.94 0.59 18.49
N ILE A 41 -12.66 0.68 17.19
CA ILE A 41 -13.33 -0.14 16.16
C ILE A 41 -13.10 -1.63 16.41
N VAL A 42 -11.85 -2.01 16.68
CA VAL A 42 -11.49 -3.41 16.97
C VAL A 42 -12.14 -3.91 18.26
N TYR A 43 -12.21 -3.05 19.29
CA TYR A 43 -12.81 -3.40 20.57
C TYR A 43 -14.32 -3.65 20.47
N VAL A 44 -15.05 -2.87 19.65
CA VAL A 44 -16.51 -2.99 19.53
C VAL A 44 -16.93 -4.22 18.73
N SER A 45 -16.31 -4.52 17.59
CA SER A 45 -16.69 -5.71 16.82
C SER A 45 -15.66 -6.14 15.77
N ALA A 46 -15.07 -7.32 15.97
CA ALA A 46 -14.28 -8.01 14.96
C ALA A 46 -15.12 -8.39 13.71
N GLN A 47 -16.44 -8.60 13.87
CA GLN A 47 -17.33 -8.91 12.74
C GLN A 47 -17.59 -7.69 11.85
N PHE A 48 -17.58 -6.48 12.42
CA PHE A 48 -17.67 -5.25 11.64
C PHE A 48 -16.41 -5.05 10.77
N ALA A 49 -15.23 -5.32 11.32
CA ALA A 49 -13.95 -5.20 10.59
C ALA A 49 -13.92 -6.04 9.30
N SER A 50 -14.46 -7.26 9.32
CA SER A 50 -14.51 -8.13 8.14
C SER A 50 -15.36 -7.56 7.00
N LYS A 51 -16.46 -6.85 7.30
CA LYS A 51 -17.26 -6.16 6.28
C LYS A 51 -16.54 -4.94 5.73
N THR A 52 -15.91 -4.15 6.60
CA THR A 52 -15.14 -2.97 6.21
C THR A 52 -13.95 -3.31 5.30
N GLN A 53 -13.34 -4.49 5.46
CA GLN A 53 -12.24 -4.94 4.59
C GLN A 53 -12.63 -4.94 3.11
N PHE A 54 -13.84 -5.37 2.74
CA PHE A 54 -14.29 -5.35 1.34
C PHE A 54 -14.45 -3.93 0.80
N ILE A 55 -14.87 -2.98 1.64
CA ILE A 55 -14.94 -1.57 1.28
C ILE A 55 -13.54 -1.01 1.04
N ILE A 56 -12.59 -1.30 1.94
CA ILE A 56 -11.19 -0.88 1.80
C ILE A 56 -10.60 -1.45 0.50
N LEU A 57 -10.83 -2.73 0.21
CA LEU A 57 -10.38 -3.36 -1.03
C LEU A 57 -10.97 -2.65 -2.27
N GLY A 58 -12.23 -2.25 -2.21
CA GLY A 58 -12.88 -1.46 -3.27
C GLY A 58 -12.22 -0.09 -3.46
N ILE A 59 -11.92 0.61 -2.37
CA ILE A 59 -11.24 1.92 -2.42
C ILE A 59 -9.83 1.78 -2.99
N VAL A 60 -9.06 0.78 -2.55
CA VAL A 60 -7.71 0.50 -3.08
C VAL A 60 -7.77 0.10 -4.56
N GLY A 61 -8.73 -0.74 -4.95
CA GLY A 61 -8.94 -1.09 -6.35
C GLY A 61 -9.27 0.14 -7.20
N PHE A 62 -10.11 1.03 -6.68
CA PHE A 62 -10.44 2.28 -7.35
C PHE A 62 -9.24 3.25 -7.42
N SER A 63 -8.41 3.34 -6.38
CA SER A 63 -7.21 4.17 -6.42
C SER A 63 -6.20 3.67 -7.45
N LEU A 64 -5.99 2.35 -7.54
CA LEU A 64 -5.16 1.74 -8.58
C LEU A 64 -5.73 2.03 -9.99
N PHE A 65 -7.04 1.95 -10.14
CA PHE A 65 -7.70 2.31 -11.41
C PHE A 65 -7.53 3.79 -11.76
N SER A 66 -7.62 4.68 -10.77
CA SER A 66 -7.37 6.12 -10.94
C SER A 66 -5.95 6.40 -11.44
N ILE A 67 -4.95 5.67 -10.92
CA ILE A 67 -3.56 5.76 -11.39
C ILE A 67 -3.48 5.39 -12.87
N VAL A 68 -4.20 4.35 -13.30
CA VAL A 68 -4.27 3.94 -14.72
C VAL A 68 -4.92 5.02 -15.59
N LEU A 69 -5.97 5.68 -15.09
CA LEU A 69 -6.62 6.78 -15.80
C LEU A 69 -5.74 8.01 -15.97
N ALA A 70 -4.88 8.32 -14.98
CA ALA A 70 -4.01 9.50 -14.97
C ALA A 70 -3.01 9.55 -16.15
N SER A 71 -2.80 8.41 -16.81
CA SER A 71 -1.88 8.25 -17.93
C SER A 71 -2.52 8.42 -19.30
N PHE A 72 -3.84 8.46 -19.37
CA PHE A 72 -4.52 8.88 -20.58
C PHE A 72 -4.55 10.42 -20.59
N PRO A 73 -4.19 11.07 -21.70
CA PRO A 73 -4.04 12.53 -21.80
C PRO A 73 -5.39 13.29 -21.81
N ILE A 74 -6.41 12.76 -21.11
CA ILE A 74 -7.77 13.30 -21.05
C ILE A 74 -7.83 14.53 -20.11
N MET A 75 -6.85 14.71 -19.21
CA MET A 75 -6.76 15.82 -18.24
C MET A 75 -5.38 16.49 -18.19
N GLY A 76 -4.80 16.86 -19.34
CA GLY A 76 -3.65 17.80 -19.38
C GLY A 76 -2.31 17.29 -18.82
N ASN A 77 -2.21 16.04 -18.37
CA ASN A 77 -0.93 15.42 -18.03
C ASN A 77 -0.15 15.02 -19.29
N THR A 78 1.14 15.31 -19.31
CA THR A 78 2.10 14.62 -20.18
C THR A 78 2.02 13.14 -19.82
N GLY A 79 1.47 12.31 -20.70
CA GLY A 79 1.19 10.89 -20.42
C GLY A 79 2.44 10.02 -20.20
N LEU A 80 2.48 8.82 -20.79
CA LEU A 80 3.64 7.91 -20.69
C LEU A 80 4.82 8.39 -21.56
N THR A 81 5.34 9.60 -21.30
CA THR A 81 6.36 10.25 -22.12
C THR A 81 7.77 9.78 -21.80
N GLU A 82 8.00 9.28 -20.58
CA GLU A 82 9.34 8.91 -20.15
C GLU A 82 9.74 7.51 -20.61
N THR A 83 11.01 7.37 -20.98
CA THR A 83 11.59 6.06 -21.29
C THR A 83 11.91 5.33 -19.99
N PRO A 84 11.40 4.09 -19.80
CA PRO A 84 11.57 3.40 -18.54
C PRO A 84 13.02 2.99 -18.32
N VAL A 85 13.52 3.21 -17.12
CA VAL A 85 14.89 2.83 -16.73
C VAL A 85 14.85 1.42 -16.17
N PHE A 86 15.32 0.44 -16.95
CA PHE A 86 15.34 -0.96 -16.53
C PHE A 86 16.47 -1.29 -15.54
N TRP A 87 17.55 -0.50 -15.57
CA TRP A 87 18.68 -0.67 -14.67
C TRP A 87 18.99 0.65 -13.96
N GLY A 88 18.72 0.69 -12.66
CA GLY A 88 18.91 1.88 -11.84
C GLY A 88 20.38 2.16 -11.53
N GLY A 89 20.73 3.44 -11.42
CA GLY A 89 22.06 3.88 -10.99
C GLY A 89 22.28 3.85 -9.47
N PHE A 90 21.31 3.37 -8.67
CA PHE A 90 21.35 3.29 -7.19
C PHE A 90 21.92 4.54 -6.50
N ARG A 91 21.58 5.74 -6.99
CA ARG A 91 22.17 7.01 -6.53
C ARG A 91 21.69 7.43 -5.14
N ALA A 92 20.45 7.09 -4.78
CA ALA A 92 19.82 7.54 -3.54
C ALA A 92 19.89 6.50 -2.41
N ALA A 93 19.83 5.22 -2.75
CA ALA A 93 19.88 4.11 -1.81
C ALA A 93 20.44 2.87 -2.50
N ASN A 94 21.14 2.03 -1.74
CA ASN A 94 21.60 0.73 -2.25
C ASN A 94 20.44 -0.28 -2.27
N PHE A 95 20.69 -1.45 -2.86
CA PHE A 95 19.69 -2.51 -2.96
C PHE A 95 19.14 -2.94 -1.59
N TRP A 96 19.99 -3.08 -0.57
CA TRP A 96 19.59 -3.57 0.75
C TRP A 96 18.73 -2.57 1.51
N GLU A 97 19.03 -1.27 1.40
CA GLU A 97 18.21 -0.20 1.96
C GLU A 97 16.82 -0.17 1.32
N THR A 98 16.77 -0.22 -0.01
CA THR A 98 15.51 -0.25 -0.76
C THR A 98 14.69 -1.49 -0.39
N PHE A 99 15.34 -2.65 -0.30
CA PHE A 99 14.70 -3.89 0.14
C PHE A 99 14.17 -3.78 1.57
N ALA A 100 14.92 -3.20 2.51
CA ALA A 100 14.48 -3.06 3.90
C ALA A 100 13.23 -2.19 4.06
N VAL A 101 13.10 -1.12 3.25
CA VAL A 101 11.90 -0.27 3.24
C VAL A 101 10.72 -0.96 2.56
N PHE A 102 10.96 -1.73 1.49
CA PHE A 102 9.92 -2.45 0.76
C PHE A 102 9.46 -3.73 1.47
N PHE A 103 10.32 -4.36 2.27
CA PHE A 103 10.08 -5.65 2.89
C PHE A 103 8.79 -5.71 3.72
N PRO A 104 8.47 -4.73 4.60
CA PRO A 104 7.20 -4.71 5.32
C PRO A 104 5.98 -4.74 4.41
N ALA A 105 6.05 -4.15 3.20
CA ALA A 105 4.92 -4.11 2.26
C ALA A 105 4.57 -5.48 1.68
N VAL A 106 5.56 -6.37 1.50
CA VAL A 106 5.35 -7.75 1.01
C VAL A 106 5.05 -8.74 2.14
N THR A 107 5.22 -8.34 3.39
CA THR A 107 4.78 -9.16 4.54
C THR A 107 3.26 -9.08 4.74
N GLY A 108 2.67 -10.08 5.41
CA GLY A 108 1.23 -10.08 5.72
C GLY A 108 0.45 -11.30 5.24
N ILE A 109 1.10 -12.22 4.53
CA ILE A 109 0.50 -13.46 4.01
C ILE A 109 -0.20 -14.28 5.12
N MET A 110 0.30 -14.24 6.35
CA MET A 110 -0.26 -15.01 7.47
C MET A 110 -1.60 -14.48 8.00
N VAL A 111 -2.07 -13.30 7.60
CA VAL A 111 -3.35 -12.75 8.07
C VAL A 111 -4.53 -13.58 7.58
N GLY A 112 -4.44 -14.20 6.39
CA GLY A 112 -5.51 -15.02 5.81
C GLY A 112 -5.84 -16.30 6.59
N ILE A 113 -4.91 -16.81 7.40
CA ILE A 113 -5.12 -18.01 8.23
C ILE A 113 -6.15 -17.75 9.34
N SER A 114 -6.25 -16.50 9.81
CA SER A 114 -7.18 -16.10 10.88
C SER A 114 -8.66 -16.23 10.52
N MET A 115 -9.01 -16.30 9.22
CA MET A 115 -10.37 -16.52 8.73
C MET A 115 -10.61 -17.94 8.20
N SER A 116 -9.67 -18.86 8.42
CA SER A 116 -9.76 -20.22 7.88
C SER A 116 -10.96 -21.02 8.38
N GLY A 117 -11.50 -20.69 9.56
CA GLY A 117 -12.65 -21.35 10.16
C GLY A 117 -13.97 -21.20 9.39
N SER A 118 -14.08 -20.21 8.50
CA SER A 118 -15.26 -20.00 7.64
C SER A 118 -15.10 -20.58 6.22
N LEU A 119 -13.97 -21.24 5.92
CA LEU A 119 -13.72 -21.80 4.59
C LEU A 119 -14.37 -23.17 4.43
N ARG A 120 -14.93 -23.42 3.23
CA ARG A 120 -15.57 -24.69 2.90
C ARG A 120 -14.56 -25.85 2.87
N LYS A 121 -13.32 -25.62 2.40
CA LYS A 121 -12.23 -26.62 2.37
C LYS A 121 -10.88 -25.99 2.76
N PRO A 122 -10.63 -25.70 4.05
CA PRO A 122 -9.46 -24.94 4.50
C PRO A 122 -8.11 -25.48 4.00
N ARG A 123 -7.90 -26.81 3.99
CA ARG A 123 -6.64 -27.44 3.54
C ARG A 123 -6.32 -27.19 2.06
N LYS A 124 -7.32 -26.93 1.22
CA LYS A 124 -7.16 -26.64 -0.21
C LYS A 124 -7.24 -25.14 -0.49
N ASP A 125 -8.17 -24.46 0.17
CA ASP A 125 -8.49 -23.06 -0.11
C ASP A 125 -7.40 -22.11 0.42
N ILE A 126 -6.74 -22.44 1.56
CA ILE A 126 -5.66 -21.60 2.12
C ILE A 126 -4.45 -21.54 1.18
N PRO A 127 -3.86 -22.66 0.70
CA PRO A 127 -2.70 -22.60 -0.18
C PRO A 127 -3.02 -21.93 -1.52
N ILE A 128 -4.17 -22.23 -2.12
CA ILE A 128 -4.57 -21.64 -3.40
C ILE A 128 -4.79 -20.13 -3.24
N GLY A 129 -5.57 -19.72 -2.22
CA GLY A 129 -5.82 -18.31 -1.96
C GLY A 129 -4.54 -17.53 -1.68
N THR A 130 -3.62 -18.12 -0.91
CA THR A 130 -2.32 -17.50 -0.61
C THR A 130 -1.46 -17.34 -1.87
N MET A 131 -1.31 -18.38 -2.69
CA MET A 131 -0.50 -18.32 -3.90
C MET A 131 -1.09 -17.38 -4.94
N SER A 132 -2.42 -17.36 -5.10
CA SER A 132 -3.11 -16.40 -5.97
C SER A 132 -2.95 -14.97 -5.48
N ALA A 133 -3.02 -14.72 -4.16
CA ALA A 133 -2.79 -13.40 -3.59
C ALA A 133 -1.35 -12.93 -3.82
N ILE A 134 -0.35 -13.80 -3.60
CA ILE A 134 1.06 -13.48 -3.87
C ILE A 134 1.24 -13.13 -5.35
N GLY A 135 0.74 -13.96 -6.27
CA GLY A 135 0.83 -13.69 -7.71
C GLY A 135 0.18 -12.36 -8.12
N LEU A 136 -1.01 -12.07 -7.58
CA LEU A 136 -1.70 -10.81 -7.82
C LEU A 136 -0.93 -9.61 -7.29
N THR A 137 -0.44 -9.67 -6.04
CA THR A 137 0.34 -8.56 -5.44
C THR A 137 1.63 -8.30 -6.21
N LEU A 138 2.34 -9.36 -6.62
CA LEU A 138 3.53 -9.24 -7.45
C LEU A 138 3.22 -8.55 -8.78
N PHE A 139 2.14 -8.96 -9.45
CA PHE A 139 1.70 -8.34 -10.70
C PHE A 139 1.39 -6.85 -10.52
N VAL A 140 0.63 -6.50 -9.47
CA VAL A 140 0.29 -5.10 -9.17
C VAL A 140 1.55 -4.27 -8.90
N TYR A 141 2.51 -4.78 -8.12
CA TYR A 141 3.77 -4.07 -7.85
C TYR A 141 4.62 -3.86 -9.10
N LEU A 142 4.76 -4.87 -9.95
CA LEU A 142 5.48 -4.73 -11.22
C LEU A 142 4.79 -3.75 -12.17
N ALA A 143 3.46 -3.80 -12.24
CA ALA A 143 2.67 -2.87 -13.05
C ALA A 143 2.85 -1.42 -12.57
N LEU A 144 2.76 -1.18 -11.26
CA LEU A 144 2.98 0.15 -10.68
C LEU A 144 4.42 0.65 -10.87
N ALA A 145 5.43 -0.20 -10.65
CA ALA A 145 6.83 0.18 -10.86
C ALA A 145 7.10 0.57 -12.32
N TYR A 146 6.58 -0.22 -13.27
CA TYR A 146 6.66 0.11 -14.68
C TYR A 146 5.94 1.42 -15.00
N TRP A 147 4.73 1.60 -14.45
CA TRP A 147 3.91 2.78 -14.67
C TRP A 147 4.57 4.07 -14.19
N LEU A 148 5.08 4.08 -12.95
CA LEU A 148 5.75 5.23 -12.36
C LEU A 148 6.99 5.61 -13.15
N SER A 149 7.76 4.62 -13.61
CA SER A 149 8.93 4.86 -14.45
C SER A 149 8.60 5.46 -15.83
N ARG A 150 7.33 5.46 -16.25
CA ARG A 150 6.87 6.05 -17.52
C ARG A 150 6.28 7.45 -17.35
N ILE A 151 5.92 7.83 -16.14
CA ILE A 151 5.26 9.12 -15.84
C ILE A 151 6.24 10.14 -15.25
N ALA A 152 7.26 9.69 -14.53
CA ALA A 152 8.23 10.58 -13.89
C ALA A 152 9.66 10.06 -14.05
N THR A 153 10.60 10.99 -14.16
CA THR A 153 12.03 10.67 -14.18
C THR A 153 12.51 10.16 -12.81
N PRO A 154 13.59 9.35 -12.72
CA PRO A 154 14.13 8.92 -11.44
C PRO A 154 14.46 10.09 -10.50
N GLU A 155 14.96 11.20 -11.05
CA GLU A 155 15.26 12.41 -10.29
C GLU A 155 14.00 13.07 -9.70
N GLU A 156 12.90 13.09 -10.45
CA GLU A 156 11.61 13.60 -9.96
C GLU A 156 10.99 12.67 -8.91
N LEU A 157 11.07 11.35 -9.10
CA LEU A 157 10.59 10.37 -8.12
C LEU A 157 11.34 10.45 -6.78
N ILE A 158 12.63 10.82 -6.81
CA ILE A 158 13.45 11.00 -5.60
C ILE A 158 13.18 12.35 -4.94
N LYS A 159 12.97 13.42 -5.72
CA LYS A 159 12.86 14.79 -5.19
C LYS A 159 11.44 15.21 -4.84
N ASN A 160 10.44 14.67 -5.52
CA ASN A 160 9.07 15.14 -5.43
C ASN A 160 8.17 14.06 -4.81
N THR A 161 7.96 14.17 -3.49
CA THR A 161 7.05 13.32 -2.72
C THR A 161 5.57 13.56 -3.02
N THR A 162 5.24 14.51 -3.91
CA THR A 162 3.86 14.89 -4.29
C THR A 162 3.39 14.25 -5.60
N LEU A 163 4.25 13.50 -6.30
CA LEU A 163 3.91 12.79 -7.55
C LEU A 163 3.18 11.45 -7.32
N TRP A 164 2.63 11.23 -6.12
CA TRP A 164 1.92 10.02 -5.71
C TRP A 164 0.45 10.33 -5.40
#